data_AF-A0A7C9DKV9-F1
#
_entry.id   AF-A0A7C9DKV9-F1
#
_cell.length_a   1.000
_cell.length_b   1.000
_cell.length_c   1.000
_cell.angle_alpha   90.00
_cell.angle_beta   90.00
_cell.angle_gamma   90.00
#
_symmetry.space_group_name_H-M   'P 1'
#
loop_
_entity.id
_entity.type
_entity.pdbx_description
1 polymer ?
#
loop_
_entity_poly.entity_id
_entity_poly.type
_entity_poly.pdbx_seq_one_letter_code
_entity_poly.pdbx_strand_id
1 'polypeptide(L)'
;LAQQDNKVEQAKEKKNTLESYVYDTRNKLFNTYRGFATDSEKEQISKNLQQTEEWLYEDGDDESANVYSDRLQDLKKLVDPIEIRYKDEGGRPEAAKHLLDSIAKYRAAVQSSPPSVREAVLAECAQAEQWLQEKTQEQDIQPRNVNPVLLSSDIKKTAEALNTICNDIMKSKGPPQRPENNSSSDHTSQGGDMQED
;
A
#
# COMPACT_ATOMS: atom_id res chain seq x y z
N LEU A 1 24.80 30.84 -20.46
CA LEU A 1 25.49 29.66 -21.02
C LEU A 1 25.29 28.49 -20.07
N ALA A 2 26.00 28.38 -18.95
CA ALA A 2 25.86 27.24 -18.00
C ALA A 2 24.41 26.88 -17.56
N GLN A 3 23.55 27.87 -17.26
CA GLN A 3 22.15 27.60 -16.89
C GLN A 3 21.28 27.11 -18.07
N GLN A 4 21.57 27.56 -19.28
CA GLN A 4 20.86 27.12 -20.48
C GLN A 4 21.32 25.71 -20.86
N ASP A 5 22.63 25.46 -20.81
CA ASP A 5 23.23 24.16 -21.06
C ASP A 5 22.65 23.10 -20.10
N ASN A 6 22.50 23.46 -18.81
CA ASN A 6 21.91 22.58 -17.81
C ASN A 6 20.42 22.27 -18.08
N LYS A 7 19.63 23.24 -18.56
CA LYS A 7 18.22 23.00 -18.91
C LYS A 7 18.08 22.05 -20.10
N VAL A 8 18.93 22.21 -21.12
CA VAL A 8 18.96 21.33 -22.29
C VAL A 8 19.36 19.91 -21.89
N GLU A 9 20.37 19.77 -21.03
CA GLU A 9 20.80 18.47 -20.50
C GLU A 9 19.68 17.78 -19.70
N GLN A 10 19.00 18.51 -18.82
CA GLN A 10 17.85 17.97 -18.06
C GLN A 10 16.70 17.54 -18.99
N ALA A 11 16.36 18.34 -20.00
CA ALA A 11 15.31 17.99 -20.96
C ALA A 11 15.66 16.70 -21.70
N LYS A 12 16.91 16.56 -22.17
CA LYS A 12 17.41 15.35 -22.82
C LYS A 12 17.36 14.12 -21.89
N GLU A 13 17.75 14.28 -20.63
CA GLU A 13 17.67 13.20 -19.63
C GLU A 13 16.22 12.73 -19.42
N LYS A 14 15.28 13.67 -19.28
CA LYS A 14 13.85 13.34 -19.10
C LYS A 14 13.25 12.68 -20.34
N LYS A 15 13.60 13.15 -21.55
CA LYS A 15 13.21 12.50 -22.81
C LYS A 15 13.70 11.06 -22.86
N ASN A 16 14.99 10.82 -22.61
CA ASN A 16 15.57 9.47 -22.60
C ASN A 16 14.91 8.55 -21.55
N THR A 17 14.59 9.11 -20.38
CA THR A 17 13.88 8.38 -19.31
C THR A 17 12.49 7.96 -19.77
N LEU A 18 11.75 8.86 -20.43
CA LEU A 18 10.42 8.58 -20.97
C LEU A 18 10.48 7.53 -22.07
N GLU A 19 11.40 7.66 -23.03
CA GLU A 19 11.60 6.71 -24.13
C GLU A 19 11.92 5.30 -23.60
N SER A 20 12.88 5.21 -22.66
CA SER A 20 13.22 3.94 -22.01
C SER A 20 12.03 3.34 -21.27
N TYR A 21 11.26 4.17 -20.55
CA TYR A 21 10.07 3.73 -19.83
C TYR A 21 9.00 3.18 -20.78
N VAL A 22 8.79 3.82 -21.94
CA VAL A 22 7.82 3.35 -22.94
C VAL A 22 8.19 1.97 -23.46
N TYR A 23 9.46 1.80 -23.85
CA TYR A 23 9.98 0.53 -24.35
C TYR A 23 9.90 -0.59 -23.29
N ASP A 24 10.42 -0.34 -22.08
CA ASP A 24 10.45 -1.32 -21.00
C ASP A 24 9.04 -1.72 -20.55
N THR A 25 8.13 -0.76 -20.44
CA THR A 25 6.76 -1.00 -19.99
C THR A 25 6.00 -1.85 -20.99
N ARG A 26 6.19 -1.61 -22.31
CA ARG A 26 5.59 -2.45 -23.35
C ARG A 26 6.02 -3.90 -23.19
N ASN A 27 7.31 -4.15 -23.00
CA ASN A 27 7.82 -5.52 -22.77
C ASN A 27 7.25 -6.13 -21.47
N LYS A 28 7.26 -5.38 -20.36
CA LYS A 28 6.74 -5.86 -19.08
C LYS A 28 5.25 -6.18 -19.13
N LEU A 29 4.44 -5.37 -19.83
CA LEU A 29 2.99 -5.52 -19.91
C LEU A 29 2.57 -6.90 -20.46
N PHE A 30 3.28 -7.39 -21.47
CA PHE A 30 2.98 -8.67 -22.12
C PHE A 30 3.77 -9.87 -21.55
N ASN A 31 4.79 -9.61 -20.74
CA ASN A 31 5.61 -10.63 -20.09
C ASN A 31 5.40 -10.60 -18.56
N THR A 32 6.16 -9.79 -17.84
CA THR A 32 6.15 -9.70 -16.37
C THR A 32 4.76 -9.50 -15.76
N TYR A 33 3.95 -8.63 -16.36
CA TYR A 33 2.64 -8.22 -15.84
C TYR A 33 1.47 -8.98 -16.48
N ARG A 34 1.74 -10.02 -17.29
CA ARG A 34 0.73 -10.72 -18.10
C ARG A 34 -0.47 -11.20 -17.27
N GLY A 35 -0.24 -11.67 -16.04
CA GLY A 35 -1.27 -12.15 -15.12
C GLY A 35 -1.83 -11.10 -14.14
N PHE A 36 -1.28 -9.88 -14.13
CA PHE A 36 -1.59 -8.83 -13.15
C PHE A 36 -2.38 -7.66 -13.74
N ALA A 37 -2.53 -7.64 -15.06
CA ALA A 37 -3.33 -6.66 -15.78
C ALA A 37 -4.53 -7.34 -16.46
N THR A 38 -5.68 -6.69 -16.36
CA THR A 38 -6.87 -7.02 -17.16
C THR A 38 -6.64 -6.67 -18.63
N ASP A 39 -7.45 -7.23 -19.53
CA ASP A 39 -7.31 -6.93 -20.96
C ASP A 39 -7.60 -5.47 -21.27
N SER A 40 -8.58 -4.86 -20.56
CA SER A 40 -8.88 -3.43 -20.66
C SER A 40 -7.69 -2.57 -20.20
N GLU A 41 -7.04 -2.90 -19.09
CA GLU A 41 -5.85 -2.18 -18.63
C GLU A 41 -4.70 -2.32 -19.63
N LYS A 42 -4.48 -3.53 -20.17
CA LYS A 42 -3.45 -3.77 -21.20
C LYS A 42 -3.72 -2.95 -22.46
N GLU A 43 -4.95 -2.90 -22.94
CA GLU A 43 -5.32 -2.11 -24.11
C GLU A 43 -5.11 -0.61 -23.86
N GLN A 44 -5.62 -0.10 -22.72
CA GLN A 44 -5.48 1.31 -22.36
C GLN A 44 -4.01 1.72 -22.24
N ILE A 45 -3.18 0.94 -21.53
CA ILE A 45 -1.76 1.22 -21.38
C ILE A 45 -1.07 1.14 -22.74
N SER A 46 -1.30 0.08 -23.52
CA SER A 46 -0.67 -0.07 -24.85
C SER A 46 -0.95 1.12 -25.76
N LYS A 47 -2.20 1.61 -25.77
CA LYS A 47 -2.60 2.80 -26.52
C LYS A 47 -1.84 4.05 -26.05
N ASN A 48 -1.76 4.28 -24.74
CA ASN A 48 -1.06 5.45 -24.19
C ASN A 48 0.46 5.39 -24.46
N LEU A 49 1.04 4.19 -24.39
CA LEU A 49 2.45 3.96 -24.73
C LEU A 49 2.71 4.29 -26.20
N GLN A 50 1.86 3.81 -27.11
CA GLN A 50 1.96 4.10 -28.54
C GLN A 50 1.82 5.61 -28.81
N GLN A 51 0.81 6.27 -28.26
CA GLN A 51 0.61 7.71 -28.43
C GLN A 51 1.78 8.54 -27.90
N THR A 52 2.41 8.09 -26.82
CA THR A 52 3.60 8.75 -26.26
C THR A 52 4.83 8.55 -27.15
N GLU A 53 5.00 7.35 -27.71
CA GLU A 53 6.06 7.04 -28.67
C GLU A 53 5.92 7.87 -29.95
N GLU A 54 4.72 7.91 -30.55
CA GLU A 54 4.41 8.74 -31.73
C GLU A 54 4.71 10.23 -31.44
N TRP A 55 4.25 10.74 -30.30
CA TRP A 55 4.52 12.12 -29.90
C TRP A 55 6.03 12.40 -29.74
N LEU A 56 6.81 11.46 -29.19
CA LEU A 56 8.27 11.63 -29.05
C LEU A 56 9.00 11.79 -30.39
N TYR A 57 8.46 11.23 -31.48
CA TYR A 57 9.02 11.33 -32.82
C TYR A 57 8.50 12.54 -33.63
N GLU A 58 7.33 13.06 -33.30
CA GLU A 58 6.69 14.19 -33.98
C GLU A 58 6.88 15.49 -33.20
N ASP A 59 5.92 15.85 -32.35
CA ASP A 59 5.88 17.15 -31.65
C ASP A 59 6.84 17.22 -30.44
N GLY A 60 7.35 16.08 -29.97
CA GLY A 60 8.08 15.93 -28.72
C GLY A 60 9.59 16.05 -28.83
N ASP A 61 10.15 16.59 -29.92
CA ASP A 61 11.61 16.56 -30.12
C ASP A 61 12.38 17.54 -29.20
N ASP A 62 11.86 18.76 -29.03
CA ASP A 62 12.51 19.87 -28.29
C ASP A 62 11.62 20.42 -27.15
N GLU A 63 10.96 19.51 -26.44
CA GLU A 63 10.06 19.86 -25.35
C GLU A 63 10.79 20.05 -24.01
N SER A 64 10.11 20.72 -23.07
CA SER A 64 10.72 20.99 -21.76
C SER A 64 10.82 19.74 -20.88
N ALA A 65 11.79 19.73 -19.95
CA ALA A 65 11.95 18.67 -18.96
C ALA A 65 10.65 18.36 -18.17
N ASN A 66 9.83 19.38 -17.92
CA ASN A 66 8.55 19.24 -17.23
C ASN A 66 7.54 18.47 -18.09
N VAL A 67 7.42 18.80 -19.37
CA VAL A 67 6.48 18.13 -20.30
C VAL A 67 6.79 16.64 -20.42
N TYR A 68 8.07 16.26 -20.54
CA TYR A 68 8.47 14.85 -20.51
C TYR A 68 8.15 14.17 -19.17
N SER A 69 8.35 14.88 -18.06
CA SER A 69 8.08 14.36 -16.71
C SER A 69 6.59 14.15 -16.45
N ASP A 70 5.74 15.07 -16.91
CA ASP A 70 4.29 14.99 -16.76
C ASP A 70 3.73 13.79 -17.55
N ARG A 71 4.17 13.62 -18.81
CA ARG A 71 3.81 12.44 -19.62
C ARG A 71 4.25 11.13 -18.98
N LEU A 72 5.47 11.08 -18.44
CA LEU A 72 5.95 9.93 -17.69
C LEU A 72 5.06 9.63 -16.49
N GLN A 73 4.65 10.67 -15.75
CA GLN A 73 3.79 10.52 -14.58
C GLN A 73 2.40 9.99 -14.98
N ASP A 74 1.85 10.43 -16.10
CA ASP A 74 0.56 9.95 -16.59
C ASP A 74 0.60 8.48 -17.00
N LEU A 75 1.68 8.04 -17.65
CA LEU A 75 1.89 6.61 -17.91
C LEU A 75 2.02 5.81 -16.61
N LYS A 76 2.80 6.31 -15.64
CA LYS A 76 2.96 5.65 -14.34
C LYS A 76 1.64 5.48 -13.61
N LYS A 77 0.76 6.49 -13.59
CA LYS A 77 -0.57 6.36 -12.96
C LYS A 77 -1.38 5.16 -13.48
N LEU A 78 -1.21 4.80 -14.75
CA LEU A 78 -1.87 3.64 -15.35
C LEU A 78 -1.19 2.32 -14.99
N VAL A 79 0.15 2.31 -14.89
CA VAL A 79 0.96 1.11 -14.70
C VAL A 79 1.15 0.77 -13.21
N ASP A 80 1.21 1.77 -12.34
CA ASP A 80 1.48 1.63 -10.90
C ASP A 80 0.53 0.63 -10.22
N PRO A 81 -0.80 0.61 -10.47
CA PRO A 81 -1.68 -0.40 -9.89
C PRO A 81 -1.28 -1.84 -10.25
N ILE A 82 -0.82 -2.08 -11.47
CA ILE A 82 -0.38 -3.39 -11.95
C ILE A 82 0.97 -3.76 -11.32
N GLU A 83 1.89 -2.79 -11.24
CA GLU A 83 3.19 -2.99 -10.60
C GLU A 83 3.03 -3.28 -9.09
N ILE A 84 2.07 -2.64 -8.42
CA ILE A 84 1.70 -2.93 -7.03
C ILE A 84 1.20 -4.37 -6.93
N ARG A 85 0.23 -4.80 -7.75
CA ARG A 85 -0.27 -6.19 -7.74
C ARG A 85 0.87 -7.20 -7.93
N TYR A 86 1.76 -6.94 -8.89
CA TYR A 86 2.92 -7.80 -9.18
C TYR A 86 3.89 -7.91 -8.00
N LYS A 87 4.33 -6.77 -7.45
CA LYS A 87 5.27 -6.77 -6.33
C LYS A 87 4.67 -7.36 -5.07
N ASP A 88 3.38 -7.08 -4.83
CA ASP A 88 2.70 -7.50 -3.62
C ASP A 88 2.49 -9.03 -3.57
N GLU A 89 2.33 -9.71 -4.72
CA GLU A 89 2.29 -11.18 -4.75
C GLU A 89 3.53 -11.82 -4.12
N GLY A 90 4.71 -11.26 -4.36
CA GLY A 90 5.96 -11.71 -3.70
C GLY A 90 6.14 -11.16 -2.29
N GLY A 91 5.66 -9.93 -2.03
CA GLY A 91 5.82 -9.27 -0.73
C GLY A 91 4.93 -9.84 0.38
N ARG A 92 3.75 -10.38 0.05
CA ARG A 92 2.81 -10.91 1.05
C ARG A 92 3.37 -12.10 1.83
N PRO A 93 3.92 -13.16 1.21
CA PRO A 93 4.52 -14.28 1.96
C PRO A 93 5.65 -13.85 2.89
N GLU A 94 6.49 -12.90 2.47
CA GLU A 94 7.58 -12.39 3.29
C GLU A 94 7.06 -11.62 4.51
N ALA A 95 6.08 -10.74 4.30
CA ALA A 95 5.46 -9.99 5.40
C ALA A 95 4.70 -10.91 6.36
N ALA A 96 3.98 -11.91 5.83
CA ALA A 96 3.28 -12.93 6.61
C ALA A 96 4.24 -13.73 7.48
N LYS A 97 5.37 -14.17 6.91
CA LYS A 97 6.43 -14.85 7.66
C LYS A 97 6.94 -13.99 8.81
N HIS A 98 7.23 -12.71 8.57
CA HIS A 98 7.70 -11.79 9.61
C HIS A 98 6.69 -11.61 10.75
N LEU A 99 5.39 -11.51 10.43
CA LEU A 99 4.33 -11.45 11.44
C LEU A 99 4.28 -12.75 12.26
N LEU A 100 4.32 -13.92 11.61
CA LEU A 100 4.32 -15.22 12.28
C LEU A 100 5.56 -15.43 13.16
N ASP A 101 6.74 -15.00 12.70
CA ASP A 101 7.98 -15.03 13.49
C ASP A 101 7.86 -14.14 14.74
N SER A 102 7.22 -12.96 14.62
CA SER A 102 6.95 -12.07 15.75
C SER A 102 5.99 -12.71 16.76
N ILE A 103 4.92 -13.35 16.27
CA ILE A 103 3.96 -14.10 17.09
C ILE A 103 4.66 -15.23 17.85
N ALA A 104 5.48 -16.04 17.17
CA ALA A 104 6.22 -17.13 17.79
C ALA A 104 7.18 -16.62 18.87
N LYS A 105 7.88 -15.51 18.60
CA LYS A 105 8.76 -14.85 19.57
C LYS A 105 8.01 -14.43 20.84
N TYR A 106 6.85 -13.79 20.71
CA TYR A 106 6.06 -13.37 21.88
C TYR A 106 5.51 -14.55 22.67
N ARG A 107 4.98 -15.58 21.98
CA ARG A 107 4.50 -16.82 22.62
C ARG A 107 5.58 -17.52 23.45
N ALA A 108 6.83 -17.50 22.99
CA ALA A 108 7.97 -18.03 23.74
C ALA A 108 8.34 -17.13 24.93
N ALA A 109 8.36 -15.81 24.75
CA ALA A 109 8.78 -14.86 25.78
C ALA A 109 7.83 -14.81 26.99
N VAL A 110 6.55 -15.09 26.81
CA VAL A 110 5.55 -14.98 27.90
C VAL A 110 5.37 -16.24 28.74
N GLN A 111 6.08 -17.33 28.44
CA GLN A 111 5.94 -18.60 29.19
C GLN A 111 6.18 -18.43 30.70
N SER A 112 7.22 -17.65 31.05
CA SER A 112 7.60 -17.36 32.43
C SER A 112 6.98 -16.07 32.99
N SER A 113 6.04 -15.46 32.27
CA SER A 113 5.36 -14.22 32.69
C SER A 113 4.18 -14.51 33.62
N PRO A 114 3.72 -13.52 34.43
CA PRO A 114 2.50 -13.65 35.23
C PRO A 114 1.29 -14.04 34.37
N PRO A 115 0.31 -14.79 34.90
CA PRO A 115 -0.87 -15.24 34.13
C PRO A 115 -1.57 -14.12 33.37
N SER A 116 -1.78 -12.96 34.00
CA SER A 116 -2.43 -11.80 33.38
C SER A 116 -1.67 -11.26 32.15
N VAL A 117 -0.34 -11.16 32.22
CA VAL A 117 0.53 -10.73 31.12
C VAL A 117 0.54 -11.77 30.01
N ARG A 118 0.65 -13.04 30.39
CA ARG A 118 0.68 -14.17 29.45
C ARG A 118 -0.62 -14.27 28.66
N GLU A 119 -1.76 -14.24 29.33
CA GLU A 119 -3.08 -14.31 28.70
C GLU A 119 -3.31 -13.13 27.75
N ALA A 120 -2.95 -11.92 28.17
CA ALA A 120 -3.10 -10.72 27.32
C ALA A 120 -2.24 -10.80 26.05
N VAL A 121 -0.95 -11.17 26.14
CA VAL A 121 -0.09 -11.32 24.96
C VAL A 121 -0.54 -12.46 24.05
N LEU A 122 -0.97 -13.59 24.62
CA LEU A 122 -1.48 -14.71 23.83
C LEU A 122 -2.77 -14.36 23.08
N ALA A 123 -3.65 -13.55 23.69
CA ALA A 123 -4.86 -13.06 23.03
C ALA A 123 -4.53 -12.16 21.83
N GLU A 124 -3.60 -11.21 21.99
CA GLU A 124 -3.16 -10.34 20.89
C GLU A 124 -2.47 -11.13 19.76
N CYS A 125 -1.64 -12.12 20.11
CA CYS A 125 -1.03 -13.04 19.15
C CYS A 125 -2.09 -13.85 18.38
N ALA A 126 -3.10 -14.38 19.07
CA ALA A 126 -4.18 -15.14 18.45
C ALA A 126 -5.03 -14.27 17.52
N GLN A 127 -5.33 -13.03 17.93
CA GLN A 127 -6.06 -12.07 17.10
C GLN A 127 -5.30 -11.73 15.81
N ALA A 128 -3.99 -11.48 15.90
CA ALA A 128 -3.16 -11.19 14.73
C ALA A 128 -3.04 -12.41 13.78
N GLU A 129 -2.91 -13.62 14.32
CA GLU A 129 -2.86 -14.85 13.53
C GLU A 129 -4.18 -15.13 12.81
N GLN A 130 -5.31 -14.98 13.52
CA GLN A 130 -6.64 -15.13 12.95
C GLN A 130 -6.89 -14.11 11.82
N TRP A 131 -6.56 -12.83 12.06
CA TRP A 131 -6.68 -11.79 11.04
C TRP A 131 -5.85 -12.11 9.79
N LEU A 132 -4.60 -12.56 9.96
CA LEU A 132 -3.74 -12.93 8.83
C LEU A 132 -4.34 -14.11 8.05
N GLN A 133 -4.84 -15.12 8.75
CA GLN A 133 -5.46 -16.29 8.14
C GLN A 133 -6.73 -15.91 7.35
N GLU A 134 -7.62 -15.12 7.94
CA GLU A 134 -8.86 -14.66 7.30
C GLU A 134 -8.56 -13.83 6.05
N LYS A 135 -7.68 -12.83 6.16
CA LYS A 135 -7.34 -11.96 5.03
C LYS A 135 -6.57 -12.68 3.93
N THR A 136 -5.75 -13.66 4.28
CA THR A 136 -5.06 -14.50 3.28
C THR A 136 -6.07 -15.33 2.49
N GLN A 137 -7.06 -15.95 3.15
CA GLN A 137 -8.12 -16.71 2.47
C GLN A 137 -8.97 -15.81 1.56
N GLU A 138 -9.34 -14.62 2.03
CA GLU A 138 -10.05 -13.63 1.21
C GLU A 138 -9.24 -13.22 -0.03
N GLN A 139 -7.91 -13.14 0.09
CA GLN A 139 -7.00 -12.79 -1.01
C GLN A 139 -6.81 -13.95 -2.00
N ASP A 140 -6.72 -15.19 -1.52
CA ASP A 140 -6.43 -16.37 -2.34
C ASP A 140 -7.56 -16.68 -3.34
N ILE A 141 -8.79 -16.26 -3.03
CA ILE A 141 -9.94 -16.40 -3.94
C ILE A 141 -9.98 -15.32 -5.03
N GLN A 142 -9.17 -14.26 -4.93
CA GLN A 142 -9.17 -13.16 -5.89
C GLN A 142 -8.27 -13.45 -7.10
N PRO A 143 -8.67 -13.04 -8.32
CA PRO A 143 -7.78 -13.01 -9.46
C PRO A 143 -6.57 -12.10 -9.23
N ARG A 144 -5.40 -12.48 -9.78
CA ARG A 144 -4.14 -11.72 -9.67
C ARG A 144 -4.18 -10.34 -10.32
N ASN A 145 -5.13 -10.12 -11.22
CA ASN A 145 -5.34 -8.87 -11.94
C ASN A 145 -6.37 -7.93 -11.29
N VAL A 146 -6.82 -8.25 -10.08
CA VAL A 146 -7.67 -7.37 -9.26
C VAL A 146 -6.83 -6.77 -8.14
N ASN A 147 -7.23 -5.60 -7.65
CA ASN A 147 -6.57 -4.96 -6.51
C ASN A 147 -6.59 -5.91 -5.29
N PRO A 148 -5.44 -6.12 -4.61
CA PRO A 148 -5.39 -7.01 -3.46
C PRO A 148 -6.27 -6.50 -2.32
N VAL A 149 -6.97 -7.41 -1.64
CA VAL A 149 -7.72 -7.13 -0.40
C VAL A 149 -6.82 -7.15 0.84
N LEU A 150 -5.65 -7.76 0.70
CA LEU A 150 -4.59 -7.79 1.71
C LEU A 150 -3.30 -7.33 1.02
N LEU A 151 -2.72 -6.21 1.46
CA LEU A 151 -1.39 -5.80 0.99
C LEU A 151 -0.31 -6.25 1.98
N SER A 152 0.89 -6.48 1.47
CA SER A 152 2.09 -6.69 2.29
C SER A 152 2.35 -5.53 3.26
N SER A 153 1.97 -4.31 2.89
CA SER A 153 2.02 -3.13 3.78
C SER A 153 1.04 -3.22 4.94
N ASP A 154 -0.14 -3.80 4.75
CA ASP A 154 -1.11 -4.02 5.82
C ASP A 154 -0.59 -5.05 6.81
N ILE A 155 -0.02 -6.15 6.32
CA ILE A 155 0.62 -7.17 7.17
C ILE A 155 1.77 -6.58 7.99
N LYS A 156 2.60 -5.72 7.39
CA LYS A 156 3.68 -5.01 8.08
C LYS A 156 3.14 -4.10 9.20
N LYS A 157 2.10 -3.32 8.92
CA LYS A 157 1.44 -2.47 9.94
C LYS A 157 0.86 -3.31 11.07
N THR A 158 0.26 -4.46 10.77
CA THR A 158 -0.24 -5.38 11.81
C THR A 158 0.91 -5.93 12.67
N ALA A 159 2.05 -6.29 12.06
CA ALA A 159 3.23 -6.71 12.82
C ALA A 159 3.79 -5.59 13.72
N GLU A 160 3.84 -4.35 13.24
CA GLU A 160 4.24 -3.17 14.03
C GLU A 160 3.29 -2.91 15.21
N ALA A 161 1.98 -3.01 14.97
CA ALA A 161 0.96 -2.88 16.00
C ALA A 161 1.09 -3.97 17.07
N LEU A 162 1.22 -5.23 16.65
CA LEU A 162 1.44 -6.37 17.56
C LEU A 162 2.71 -6.15 18.41
N ASN A 163 3.81 -5.74 17.78
CA ASN A 163 5.06 -5.48 18.48
C ASN A 163 4.89 -4.39 19.55
N THR A 164 4.22 -3.29 19.20
CA THR A 164 3.94 -2.19 20.14
C THR A 164 3.11 -2.69 21.33
N ILE A 165 1.96 -3.30 21.05
CA ILE A 165 1.01 -3.77 22.08
C ILE A 165 1.66 -4.79 23.02
N CYS A 166 2.33 -5.82 22.47
CA CYS A 166 2.96 -6.86 23.28
C CYS A 166 4.10 -6.30 24.15
N ASN A 167 4.91 -5.38 23.62
CA ASN A 167 5.96 -4.73 24.39
C ASN A 167 5.38 -3.91 25.56
N ASP A 168 4.27 -3.21 25.34
CA ASP A 168 3.62 -2.40 26.37
C ASP A 168 3.02 -3.28 27.47
N ILE A 169 2.38 -4.40 27.12
CA ILE A 169 1.85 -5.38 28.09
C ILE A 169 2.97 -5.96 28.97
N MET A 170 4.09 -6.35 28.34
CA MET A 170 5.23 -6.93 29.05
C MET A 170 5.92 -5.91 29.96
N LYS A 171 6.00 -4.63 29.57
CA LYS A 171 6.57 -3.55 30.39
C LYS A 171 5.67 -3.13 31.55
N SER A 172 4.38 -3.02 31.31
CA SER A 172 3.39 -2.54 32.30
C SER A 172 2.93 -3.62 33.27
N LYS A 173 3.35 -4.89 33.09
CA LYS A 173 2.91 -6.07 33.86
C LYS A 173 1.38 -6.24 33.87
N GLY A 174 0.68 -5.77 32.84
CA GLY A 174 -0.78 -5.86 32.73
C GLY A 174 -1.31 -5.42 31.34
N PRO A 175 -2.61 -5.60 31.06
CA PRO A 175 -3.20 -5.19 29.79
C PRO A 175 -3.11 -3.67 29.59
N PRO A 176 -2.98 -3.15 28.36
CA PRO A 176 -3.01 -1.72 28.11
C PRO A 176 -4.42 -1.19 28.43
N GLN A 177 -4.53 -0.03 29.09
CA GLN A 177 -5.81 0.68 29.15
C GLN A 177 -6.16 1.17 27.75
N ARG A 178 -7.12 0.50 27.10
CA ARG A 178 -7.64 0.90 25.79
C ARG A 178 -8.30 2.29 25.95
N PRO A 179 -7.93 3.32 25.17
CA PRO A 179 -8.58 4.62 25.29
C PRO A 179 -10.05 4.49 24.90
N GLU A 180 -10.94 4.81 25.84
CA GLU A 180 -12.38 4.90 25.60
C GLU A 180 -12.65 5.99 24.57
N ASN A 181 -13.12 5.61 23.40
CA ASN A 181 -13.62 6.55 22.42
C ASN A 181 -15.01 7.01 22.89
N ASN A 182 -15.04 8.08 23.68
CA ASN A 182 -16.25 8.62 24.26
C ASN A 182 -17.10 9.26 23.16
N SER A 183 -17.98 8.48 22.55
CA SER A 183 -19.03 8.95 21.66
C SER A 183 -20.03 9.75 22.51
N SER A 184 -19.81 11.07 22.59
CA SER A 184 -20.82 11.98 23.14
C SER A 184 -21.84 12.27 22.05
N SER A 185 -22.84 11.38 21.94
CA SER A 185 -24.17 11.80 21.51
C SER A 185 -24.85 12.37 22.75
N ASP A 186 -25.01 13.68 22.81
CA ASP A 186 -25.96 14.26 23.76
C ASP A 186 -26.96 15.13 23.00
N HIS A 187 -28.14 14.54 22.83
CA HIS A 187 -29.37 15.24 22.58
C HIS A 187 -29.71 16.03 23.85
N THR A 188 -29.82 17.35 23.75
CA THR A 188 -30.64 18.10 24.72
C THR A 188 -31.80 18.74 23.99
N SER A 189 -32.93 18.05 24.06
CA SER A 189 -34.27 18.62 23.87
C SER A 189 -34.49 19.71 24.91
N GLN A 190 -34.91 20.90 24.47
CA GLN A 190 -35.46 21.92 25.35
C GLN A 190 -36.87 22.28 24.85
N GLY A 191 -37.86 21.61 25.42
CA GLY A 191 -39.18 22.18 25.70
C GLY A 191 -39.33 22.16 27.22
N GLY A 192 -39.98 23.10 27.90
CA GLY A 192 -40.75 24.28 27.55
C GLY A 192 -41.27 24.88 28.88
N ASP A 193 -41.77 26.10 28.86
CA ASP A 193 -42.82 26.66 29.75
C ASP A 193 -43.09 28.10 29.24
N MET A 194 -44.31 28.45 28.78
CA MET A 194 -45.43 29.05 29.57
C MET A 194 -44.98 30.32 30.34
N GLN A 195 -45.62 31.49 30.31
CA GLN A 195 -46.99 31.94 30.04
C GLN A 195 -47.02 33.50 30.11
N GLU A 196 -48.10 34.14 29.59
CA GLU A 196 -48.66 35.47 29.96
C GLU A 196 -47.79 36.72 29.63
N ASP A 197 -48.23 37.79 28.95
CA ASP A 197 -49.52 38.41 28.59
C ASP A 197 -49.45 39.01 27.16
#